data_AF-D3CTY9-F1
#
_entry.id   AF-D3CTY9-F1
#
_cell.length_a   1.000
_cell.length_b   1.000
_cell.length_c   1.000
_cell.angle_alpha   90.00
_cell.angle_beta   90.00
_cell.angle_gamma   90.00
#
_symmetry.space_group_name_H-M   'P 1'
#
loop_
_entity.id
_entity.type
_entity.pdbx_description
1 polymer ?
#
loop_
_entity_poly.entity_id
_entity_poly.type
_entity_poly.pdbx_seq_one_letter_code
_entity_poly.pdbx_strand_id
1 'polypeptide(L)'
;MTTGVPVGFGASPRVLAFRLGAGGILAALLAFSEEISALSPAGVAAVTFGVLGCLIALCVRARTQGVLSCSAVYLVLLVLFHFGLALPLALHRPLVSSDGQLGFDWILSVSTGRIFTIAAIGVAAAAVGMSLPASSTGRVHRDRSTGTDTPADMPAPPTRSAATGVVGFAVLAASISLMLLLIRRAGGSGLLFGSYEDLIALAYRDPLVPYLDFGLGFGLMLLTVDGGRRLRRAGYLMFGLFALIALPLGMRGTILFPVAAAAVAHMMRRSGDVPSFPPAEAAGRGPSRWTGMGAALLAGVVLLSAVGALRDIRQHGLAEVTLSQIGFGPLDGLAEMGASLRPVAEAVAWRDGYGEPAAGGRTYTGQLARIIEGRVLGIPQPPAEIDDRLFNTVIRERSGPIGGSPIAEAYYNFGVPGVVAILFVIGLLCGWLDGWRSRWTDAACSVLLVPLLIGVRNDFTPLPMQVLVGTVVLVAVRAAGHWWRKASPGRWSDVPRVGSGSLNDSAPPARLAPQGLPGPQGLPGSRRMRGAQRTSTGLRSLASR
;
A
#
# COMPACT_ATOMS: atom_id res chain seq x y z
N MET A 1 27.97 29.76 -31.38
CA MET A 1 28.16 29.48 -29.94
C MET A 1 26.96 30.03 -29.19
N THR A 2 25.93 29.21 -28.98
CA THR A 2 24.82 29.55 -28.09
C THR A 2 25.23 29.17 -26.67
N THR A 3 25.39 30.16 -25.82
CA THR A 3 25.69 29.99 -24.39
C THR A 3 24.49 29.32 -23.74
N GLY A 4 24.56 27.99 -23.59
CA GLY A 4 23.55 27.22 -22.88
C GLY A 4 23.47 27.70 -21.44
N VAL A 5 22.35 28.34 -21.09
CA VAL A 5 22.02 28.69 -19.71
C VAL A 5 22.06 27.39 -18.89
N PRO A 6 22.87 27.31 -17.81
CA PRO A 6 22.90 26.14 -16.95
C PRO A 6 21.51 25.99 -16.35
N VAL A 7 20.75 25.02 -16.84
CA VAL A 7 19.42 24.73 -16.31
C VAL A 7 19.64 24.17 -14.91
N GLY A 8 19.54 25.05 -13.91
CA GLY A 8 19.83 24.76 -12.51
C GLY A 8 19.07 23.54 -12.01
N PHE A 9 19.74 22.75 -11.17
CA PHE A 9 19.20 21.56 -10.50
C PHE A 9 18.23 21.94 -9.37
N GLY A 10 17.26 22.82 -9.64
CA GLY A 10 16.26 23.24 -8.68
C GLY A 10 15.28 22.11 -8.41
N ALA A 11 15.22 21.62 -7.16
CA ALA A 11 14.14 20.77 -6.71
C ALA A 11 12.80 21.50 -6.91
N SER A 12 11.75 20.77 -7.31
CA SER A 12 10.42 21.38 -7.43
C SER A 12 10.00 22.01 -6.09
N PRO A 13 9.30 23.15 -6.08
CA PRO A 13 8.91 23.82 -4.84
C PRO A 13 8.07 22.93 -3.91
N ARG A 14 7.30 21.99 -4.47
CA ARG A 14 6.52 21.01 -3.69
C ARG A 14 7.40 20.01 -2.95
N VAL A 15 8.46 19.52 -3.59
CA VAL A 15 9.44 18.62 -2.96
C VAL A 15 10.24 19.36 -1.89
N LEU A 16 10.63 20.61 -2.17
CA LEU A 16 11.31 21.45 -1.19
C LEU A 16 10.42 21.70 0.04
N ALA A 17 9.13 22.02 -0.17
CA ALA A 17 8.17 22.18 0.91
C ALA A 17 8.00 20.90 1.74
N PHE A 18 7.96 19.73 1.11
CA PHE A 18 7.90 18.46 1.85
C PHE A 18 9.17 18.19 2.65
N ARG A 19 10.36 18.43 2.08
CA ARG A 19 11.65 18.28 2.79
C ARG A 19 11.73 19.19 4.02
N LEU A 20 11.48 20.47 3.82
CA LEU A 20 11.54 21.47 4.89
C LEU A 20 10.45 21.22 5.93
N GLY A 21 9.22 20.91 5.50
CA GLY A 21 8.10 20.61 6.39
C GLY A 21 8.32 19.35 7.22
N ALA A 22 8.73 18.24 6.60
CA ALA A 22 9.02 17.00 7.31
C ALA A 22 10.22 17.15 8.26
N GLY A 23 11.29 17.82 7.82
CA GLY A 23 12.47 18.09 8.65
C GLY A 23 12.16 18.99 9.84
N GLY A 24 11.40 20.08 9.60
CA GLY A 24 10.96 20.99 10.66
C GLY A 24 10.03 20.32 11.68
N ILE A 25 9.10 19.48 11.21
CA ILE A 25 8.23 18.68 12.08
C ILE A 25 9.04 17.71 12.93
N LEU A 26 9.99 16.96 12.33
CA LEU A 26 10.85 16.05 13.08
C LEU A 26 11.68 16.79 14.13
N ALA A 27 12.28 17.93 13.76
CA ALA A 27 13.04 18.76 14.68
C ALA A 27 12.18 19.28 15.83
N ALA A 28 10.95 19.72 15.55
CA ALA A 28 10.01 20.17 16.58
C ALA A 28 9.59 19.03 17.52
N LEU A 29 9.26 17.84 16.98
CA LEU A 29 8.91 16.68 17.80
C LEU A 29 10.06 16.24 18.70
N LEU A 30 11.31 16.33 18.24
CA LEU A 30 12.48 16.03 19.06
C LEU A 30 12.71 17.10 20.13
N ALA A 31 12.66 18.38 19.74
CA ALA A 31 12.93 19.51 20.63
C ALA A 31 11.89 19.68 21.73
N PHE A 32 10.61 19.41 21.43
CA PHE A 32 9.50 19.54 22.36
C PHE A 32 8.94 18.18 22.82
N SER A 33 9.78 17.13 22.81
CA SER A 33 9.34 15.76 23.08
C SER A 33 8.81 15.60 24.52
N GLU A 34 9.44 16.24 25.50
CA GLU A 34 9.02 16.21 26.90
C GLU A 34 7.72 16.99 27.12
N GLU A 35 7.61 18.19 26.55
CA GLU A 35 6.40 19.02 26.65
C GLU A 35 5.19 18.35 25.99
N ILE A 36 5.37 17.75 24.80
CA ILE A 36 4.32 17.01 24.11
C ILE A 36 3.92 15.77 24.92
N SER A 37 4.89 15.08 25.53
CA SER A 37 4.63 13.89 26.33
C SER A 37 3.96 14.20 27.68
N ALA A 38 4.10 15.43 28.17
CA ALA A 38 3.43 15.92 29.38
C ALA A 38 1.99 16.40 29.15
N LEU A 39 1.54 16.50 27.89
CA LEU A 39 0.14 16.84 27.58
C LEU A 39 -0.81 15.76 28.08
N SER A 40 -2.08 16.14 28.27
CA SER A 40 -3.14 15.15 28.50
C SER A 40 -3.22 14.14 27.33
N PRO A 41 -3.71 12.90 27.57
CA PRO A 41 -3.84 11.90 26.51
C PRO A 41 -4.61 12.39 25.28
N ALA A 42 -5.67 13.17 25.47
CA ALA A 42 -6.42 13.79 24.36
C ALA A 42 -5.60 14.88 23.64
N GLY A 43 -4.83 15.67 24.39
CA GLY A 43 -3.96 16.72 23.85
C GLY A 43 -2.85 16.15 22.97
N VAL A 44 -2.11 15.14 23.46
CA VAL A 44 -1.05 14.50 22.66
C VAL A 44 -1.64 13.79 21.43
N ALA A 45 -2.81 13.15 21.56
CA ALA A 45 -3.47 12.50 20.44
C ALA A 45 -3.90 13.51 19.37
N ALA A 46 -4.44 14.68 19.76
CA ALA A 46 -4.81 15.75 18.84
C ALA A 46 -3.59 16.34 18.11
N VAL A 47 -2.52 16.65 18.86
CA VAL A 47 -1.26 17.19 18.31
C VAL A 47 -0.65 16.21 17.32
N THR A 48 -0.49 14.94 17.71
CA THR A 48 0.08 13.91 16.83
C THR A 48 -0.79 13.69 15.59
N PHE A 49 -2.11 13.58 15.72
CA PHE A 49 -3.00 13.45 14.56
C PHE A 49 -2.87 14.62 13.57
N GLY A 50 -2.81 15.86 14.07
CA GLY A 50 -2.60 17.05 13.25
C GLY A 50 -1.25 17.05 12.51
N VAL A 51 -0.17 16.70 13.21
CA VAL A 51 1.19 16.58 12.64
C VAL A 51 1.22 15.53 11.54
N LEU A 52 0.65 14.34 11.78
CA LEU A 52 0.65 13.24 10.83
C LEU A 52 -0.20 13.54 9.59
N GLY A 53 -1.36 14.20 9.78
CA GLY A 53 -2.17 14.70 8.67
C GLY A 53 -1.40 15.69 7.79
N CYS A 54 -0.62 16.58 8.40
CA CYS A 54 0.26 17.50 7.68
C CYS A 54 1.34 16.76 6.87
N LEU A 55 2.03 15.79 7.48
CA LEU A 55 3.05 14.98 6.79
C LEU A 55 2.47 14.21 5.59
N ILE A 56 1.30 13.60 5.75
CA ILE A 56 0.59 12.91 4.65
C ILE A 56 0.26 13.91 3.54
N ALA A 57 -0.31 15.06 3.87
CA ALA A 57 -0.68 16.08 2.89
C ALA A 57 0.54 16.59 2.11
N LEU A 58 1.65 16.87 2.79
CA LEU A 58 2.91 17.29 2.16
C LEU A 58 3.48 16.20 1.24
N CYS A 59 3.51 14.95 1.71
CA CYS A 59 3.97 13.81 0.92
C CYS A 59 3.13 13.64 -0.36
N VAL A 60 1.80 13.60 -0.23
CA VAL A 60 0.87 13.46 -1.35
C VAL A 60 1.05 14.59 -2.37
N ARG A 61 1.23 15.84 -1.91
CA ARG A 61 1.43 16.99 -2.81
C ARG A 61 2.81 16.98 -3.49
N ALA A 62 3.84 16.45 -2.85
CA ALA A 62 5.19 16.36 -3.40
C ALA A 62 5.33 15.26 -4.47
N ARG A 63 4.47 14.23 -4.45
CA ARG A 63 4.56 13.09 -5.36
C ARG A 63 3.71 13.27 -6.61
N THR A 64 4.28 12.92 -7.76
CA THR A 64 3.55 12.96 -9.05
C THR A 64 2.41 11.95 -9.13
N GLN A 65 2.51 10.84 -8.40
CA GLN A 65 1.47 9.79 -8.29
C GLN A 65 0.43 10.11 -7.19
N GLY A 66 0.60 11.21 -6.46
CA GLY A 66 -0.29 11.61 -5.37
C GLY A 66 -0.40 10.55 -4.26
N VAL A 67 -1.64 10.24 -3.86
CA VAL A 67 -1.98 9.28 -2.80
C VAL A 67 -1.60 7.83 -3.11
N LEU A 68 -1.29 7.51 -4.38
CA LEU A 68 -0.93 6.16 -4.82
C LEU A 68 0.58 6.00 -5.09
N SER A 69 1.39 6.94 -4.61
CA SER A 69 2.83 6.73 -4.49
C SER A 69 3.16 5.71 -3.41
N CYS A 70 4.29 5.01 -3.54
CA CYS A 70 4.80 4.08 -2.53
C CYS A 70 4.94 4.80 -1.18
N SER A 71 5.52 6.01 -1.19
CA SER A 71 5.68 6.83 0.01
C SER A 71 4.34 7.15 0.68
N ALA A 72 3.35 7.63 -0.08
CA ALA A 72 2.06 8.01 0.50
C ALA A 72 1.30 6.81 1.05
N VAL A 73 1.27 5.69 0.31
CA VAL A 73 0.59 4.47 0.77
C VAL A 73 1.25 3.91 2.03
N TYR A 74 2.57 3.80 2.06
CA TYR A 74 3.29 3.36 3.25
C TYR A 74 3.02 4.29 4.44
N LEU A 75 3.11 5.61 4.25
CA LEU A 75 2.89 6.59 5.30
C LEU A 75 1.47 6.55 5.85
N VAL A 76 0.45 6.43 4.98
CA VAL A 76 -0.96 6.30 5.38
C VAL A 76 -1.18 5.03 6.18
N LEU A 77 -0.65 3.88 5.74
CA LEU A 77 -0.80 2.63 6.48
C LEU A 77 -0.06 2.69 7.83
N LEU A 78 1.16 3.24 7.86
CA LEU A 78 1.91 3.42 9.10
C LEU A 78 1.13 4.25 10.12
N VAL A 79 0.56 5.38 9.69
CA VAL A 79 -0.29 6.24 10.53
C VAL A 79 -1.56 5.52 10.95
N LEU A 80 -2.24 4.83 10.05
CA LEU A 80 -3.49 4.13 10.35
C LEU A 80 -3.31 3.04 11.43
N PHE A 81 -2.24 2.24 11.32
CA PHE A 81 -1.96 1.15 12.26
C PHE A 81 -1.36 1.60 13.60
N HIS A 82 -0.71 2.76 13.67
CA HIS A 82 -0.12 3.24 14.93
C HIS A 82 -0.94 4.36 15.61
N PHE A 83 -1.76 5.10 14.86
CA PHE A 83 -2.50 6.26 15.35
C PHE A 83 -4.00 6.17 15.10
N GLY A 84 -4.51 5.02 14.66
CA GLY A 84 -5.95 4.81 14.53
C GLY A 84 -6.72 5.05 15.85
N LEU A 85 -6.07 4.81 16.99
CA LEU A 85 -6.60 5.08 18.33
C LEU A 85 -6.43 6.54 18.79
N ALA A 86 -5.56 7.33 18.14
CA ALA A 86 -5.39 8.75 18.45
C ALA A 86 -6.69 9.53 18.21
N LEU A 87 -7.43 9.21 17.16
CA LEU A 87 -8.66 9.93 16.82
C LEU A 87 -9.77 9.75 17.88
N PRO A 88 -10.14 8.53 18.30
CA PRO A 88 -11.06 8.33 19.43
C PRO A 88 -10.60 9.05 20.71
N LEU A 89 -9.30 8.97 21.05
CA LEU A 89 -8.75 9.65 22.23
C LEU A 89 -8.87 11.17 22.15
N ALA A 90 -8.53 11.77 21.01
CA ALA A 90 -8.64 13.21 20.79
C ALA A 90 -10.09 13.71 20.90
N LEU A 91 -11.04 12.87 20.51
CA LEU A 91 -12.48 13.14 20.63
C LEU A 91 -13.05 12.86 22.02
N HIS A 92 -12.22 12.52 23.01
CA HIS A 92 -12.65 12.10 24.35
C HIS A 92 -13.70 10.98 24.32
N ARG A 93 -13.69 10.17 23.25
CA ARG A 93 -14.52 8.99 23.20
C ARG A 93 -13.95 8.03 24.24
N PRO A 94 -14.74 7.62 25.23
CA PRO A 94 -14.24 6.67 26.20
C PRO A 94 -13.85 5.42 25.42
N LEU A 95 -12.63 4.94 25.64
CA LEU A 95 -12.17 3.66 25.13
C LEU A 95 -12.86 2.54 25.94
N VAL A 96 -14.20 2.57 25.99
CA VAL A 96 -14.97 1.50 26.59
C VAL A 96 -14.85 0.36 25.61
N SER A 97 -13.94 -0.55 25.92
CA SER A 97 -13.96 -1.84 25.29
C SER A 97 -15.28 -2.49 25.73
N SER A 98 -16.26 -2.55 24.84
CA SER A 98 -17.45 -3.38 25.03
C SER A 98 -17.08 -4.84 25.36
N ASP A 99 -15.85 -5.27 25.04
CA ASP A 99 -15.26 -6.54 25.45
C ASP A 99 -13.84 -6.34 26.00
N GLY A 100 -13.56 -6.85 27.20
CA GLY A 100 -12.25 -6.78 27.86
C GLY A 100 -11.04 -7.39 27.12
N GLN A 101 -11.20 -7.85 25.86
CA GLN A 101 -10.13 -8.49 25.08
C GLN A 101 -9.07 -7.51 24.53
N LEU A 102 -9.43 -6.29 24.12
CA LEU A 102 -8.42 -5.32 23.64
C LEU A 102 -7.73 -4.58 24.79
N GLY A 103 -8.37 -4.55 25.97
CA GLY A 103 -7.88 -3.98 27.22
C GLY A 103 -6.98 -2.79 27.00
N PHE A 104 -7.52 -1.61 26.63
CA PHE A 104 -6.71 -0.42 26.37
C PHE A 104 -6.02 0.14 27.63
N ASP A 105 -6.15 -0.51 28.77
CA ASP A 105 -5.49 -0.18 30.02
C ASP A 105 -3.97 -0.04 29.86
N TRP A 106 -3.36 -0.79 28.93
CA TRP A 106 -1.92 -0.66 28.62
C TRP A 106 -1.54 0.77 28.23
N ILE A 107 -2.41 1.48 27.48
CA ILE A 107 -2.10 2.83 27.02
C ILE A 107 -2.21 3.86 28.14
N LEU A 108 -2.99 3.56 29.18
CA LEU A 108 -3.20 4.41 30.35
C LEU A 108 -2.19 4.08 31.46
N SER A 109 -1.72 2.83 31.52
CA SER A 109 -0.75 2.36 32.52
C SER A 109 0.67 2.89 32.28
N VAL A 110 1.01 3.11 31.01
CA VAL A 110 2.29 3.70 30.57
C VAL A 110 2.03 5.14 30.16
N SER A 111 3.04 6.02 30.20
CA SER A 111 2.90 7.41 29.72
C SER A 111 2.42 7.44 28.27
N THR A 112 1.10 7.64 28.09
CA THR A 112 0.44 7.74 26.78
C THR A 112 1.16 8.75 25.90
N GLY A 113 1.51 9.91 26.49
CA GLY A 113 2.26 10.97 25.83
C GLY A 113 3.57 10.48 25.24
N ARG A 114 4.39 9.78 26.03
CA ARG A 114 5.69 9.27 25.58
C ARG A 114 5.56 8.29 24.42
N ILE A 115 4.58 7.39 24.47
CA ILE A 115 4.32 6.39 23.41
C ILE A 115 3.96 7.08 22.09
N PHE A 116 2.99 8.01 22.13
CA PHE A 116 2.56 8.76 20.96
C PHE A 116 3.69 9.62 20.38
N THR A 117 4.48 10.27 21.23
CA THR A 117 5.63 11.09 20.81
C THR A 117 6.69 10.25 20.10
N ILE A 118 7.10 9.11 20.67
CA ILE A 118 8.11 8.22 20.04
C ILE A 118 7.61 7.71 18.69
N ALA A 119 6.34 7.29 18.62
CA ALA A 119 5.75 6.85 17.36
C ALA A 119 5.70 8.00 16.33
N ALA A 120 5.38 9.22 16.75
CA ALA A 120 5.28 10.37 15.86
C ALA A 120 6.66 10.77 15.31
N ILE A 121 7.70 10.69 16.14
CA ILE A 121 9.11 10.84 15.74
C ILE A 121 9.45 9.82 14.66
N GLY A 122 9.09 8.55 14.85
CA GLY A 122 9.31 7.50 13.85
C GLY A 122 8.64 7.78 12.51
N VAL A 123 7.37 8.20 12.52
CA VAL A 123 6.66 8.58 11.29
C VAL A 123 7.28 9.81 10.62
N ALA A 124 7.64 10.83 11.39
CA ALA A 124 8.30 12.02 10.87
C ALA A 124 9.67 11.71 10.27
N ALA A 125 10.47 10.84 10.90
CA ALA A 125 11.75 10.37 10.37
C ALA A 125 11.57 9.62 9.05
N ALA A 126 10.56 8.75 8.94
CA ALA A 126 10.21 8.12 7.67
C ALA A 126 9.83 9.15 6.60
N ALA A 127 9.03 10.17 6.93
CA ALA A 127 8.67 11.23 6.00
C ALA A 127 9.89 12.04 5.53
N VAL A 128 10.84 12.34 6.42
CA VAL A 128 12.12 12.98 6.07
C VAL A 128 12.90 12.10 5.09
N GLY A 129 13.06 10.80 5.38
CA GLY A 129 13.70 9.84 4.49
C GLY A 129 13.05 9.81 3.11
N MET A 130 11.71 9.75 3.04
CA MET A 130 10.96 9.78 1.79
C MET A 130 11.25 11.04 0.98
N SER A 131 11.41 12.19 1.62
CA SER A 131 11.58 13.47 0.93
C SER A 131 12.92 13.60 0.15
N LEU A 132 13.94 12.78 0.48
CA LEU A 132 15.28 12.92 -0.09
C LEU A 132 15.42 12.42 -1.53
N PRO A 133 14.97 11.19 -1.92
CA PRO A 133 15.23 10.64 -3.26
C PRO A 133 14.47 11.34 -4.39
N ALA A 134 13.64 12.33 -4.08
CA ALA A 134 12.92 13.08 -5.09
C ALA A 134 13.88 13.94 -5.95
N SER A 135 13.81 13.77 -7.27
CA SER A 135 14.19 14.75 -8.31
C SER A 135 15.64 14.84 -8.82
N SER A 136 16.35 13.73 -9.02
CA SER A 136 17.49 13.71 -9.97
C SER A 136 17.13 13.10 -11.34
N THR A 137 16.05 12.33 -11.46
CA THR A 137 15.74 11.57 -12.69
C THR A 137 15.01 12.37 -13.79
N GLY A 138 14.80 13.67 -13.61
CA GLY A 138 14.06 14.53 -14.55
C GLY A 138 14.76 14.84 -15.88
N ARG A 139 15.92 14.23 -16.23
CA ARG A 139 16.69 14.70 -17.40
C ARG A 139 17.31 13.65 -18.35
N VAL A 140 17.16 12.35 -18.12
CA VAL A 140 17.89 11.34 -18.94
C VAL A 140 17.06 10.72 -20.09
N HIS A 141 15.96 11.35 -20.51
CA HIS A 141 15.18 10.80 -21.65
C HIS A 141 14.89 11.79 -22.79
N ARG A 142 15.70 12.84 -22.94
CA ARG A 142 15.50 13.84 -23.99
C ARG A 142 16.61 13.96 -25.04
N ASP A 143 17.35 12.90 -25.33
CA ASP A 143 18.24 12.87 -26.50
C ASP A 143 18.24 11.51 -27.22
N ARG A 144 17.06 10.96 -27.52
CA ARG A 144 16.93 9.88 -28.51
C ARG A 144 16.15 10.29 -29.76
N SER A 145 15.93 11.58 -29.95
CA SER A 145 15.10 12.12 -31.04
C SER A 145 15.83 13.21 -31.83
N THR A 146 17.06 12.94 -32.22
CA THR A 146 17.72 13.69 -33.30
C THR A 146 18.52 12.70 -34.15
N GLY A 147 17.89 12.13 -35.17
CA GLY A 147 18.63 11.91 -36.43
C GLY A 147 18.63 10.55 -37.12
N THR A 148 17.82 9.54 -36.76
CA THR A 148 17.70 8.35 -37.62
C THR A 148 16.24 7.96 -37.83
N ASP A 149 15.72 8.28 -39.02
CA ASP A 149 14.45 7.85 -39.60
C ASP A 149 14.37 6.31 -39.63
N THR A 150 14.18 5.71 -38.47
CA THR A 150 13.88 4.29 -38.36
C THR A 150 12.36 4.19 -38.50
N PRO A 151 11.83 3.47 -39.52
CA PRO A 151 10.41 3.45 -39.83
C PRO A 151 9.58 3.09 -38.59
N ALA A 152 8.64 3.97 -38.26
CA ALA A 152 7.87 4.02 -37.02
C ALA A 152 6.88 2.86 -36.79
N ASP A 153 6.87 1.85 -37.65
CA ASP A 153 5.82 0.83 -37.72
C ASP A 153 6.24 -0.56 -37.22
N MET A 154 7.34 -0.70 -36.48
CA MET A 154 7.67 -1.98 -35.83
C MET A 154 6.89 -2.11 -34.52
N PRO A 155 5.81 -2.94 -34.44
CA PRO A 155 5.08 -3.16 -33.20
C PRO A 155 6.02 -3.72 -32.12
N ALA A 156 6.03 -3.07 -30.96
CA ALA A 156 6.83 -3.50 -29.82
C ALA A 156 6.51 -4.98 -29.50
N PRO A 157 7.51 -5.87 -29.38
CA PRO A 157 7.29 -7.30 -29.28
C PRO A 157 6.42 -7.65 -28.05
N PRO A 158 5.25 -8.28 -28.24
CA PRO A 158 4.21 -8.42 -27.21
C PRO A 158 4.47 -9.49 -26.13
N THR A 159 5.60 -10.21 -26.15
CA THR A 159 5.73 -11.47 -25.36
C THR A 159 6.53 -11.43 -24.09
N ARG A 160 7.29 -10.38 -23.80
CA ARG A 160 8.09 -10.35 -22.55
C ARG A 160 7.26 -10.10 -21.29
N SER A 161 6.09 -9.45 -21.37
CA SER A 161 5.28 -9.13 -20.19
C SER A 161 4.39 -10.28 -19.70
N ALA A 162 4.03 -11.24 -20.56
CA ALA A 162 3.09 -12.29 -20.15
C ALA A 162 3.66 -13.22 -19.06
N ALA A 163 4.96 -13.52 -19.08
CA ALA A 163 5.59 -14.47 -18.17
C ALA A 163 5.56 -14.02 -16.70
N THR A 164 5.92 -12.76 -16.43
CA THR A 164 5.86 -12.18 -15.08
C THR A 164 4.44 -12.26 -14.50
N GLY A 165 3.43 -11.95 -15.32
CA GLY A 165 2.04 -12.05 -14.91
C GLY A 165 1.56 -13.47 -14.62
N VAL A 166 2.00 -14.46 -15.42
CA VAL A 166 1.72 -15.89 -15.17
C VAL A 166 2.35 -16.36 -13.87
N VAL A 167 3.60 -15.97 -13.60
CA VAL A 167 4.28 -16.30 -12.34
C VAL A 167 3.57 -15.62 -11.18
N GLY A 168 3.20 -14.34 -11.31
CA GLY A 168 2.41 -13.64 -10.31
C GLY A 168 1.10 -14.35 -9.99
N PHE A 169 0.36 -14.80 -11.01
CA PHE A 169 -0.84 -15.61 -10.82
C PHE A 169 -0.56 -16.94 -10.14
N ALA A 170 0.48 -17.66 -10.55
CA ALA A 170 0.84 -18.96 -9.96
C ALA A 170 1.24 -18.83 -8.48
N VAL A 171 2.06 -17.82 -8.13
CA VAL A 171 2.44 -17.53 -6.75
C VAL A 171 1.22 -17.15 -5.92
N LEU A 172 0.33 -16.31 -6.45
CA LEU A 172 -0.93 -15.94 -5.78
C LEU A 172 -1.82 -17.17 -5.53
N ALA A 173 -2.05 -18.00 -6.55
CA ALA A 173 -2.88 -19.19 -6.45
C ALA A 173 -2.29 -20.21 -5.45
N ALA A 174 -0.98 -20.44 -5.52
CA ALA A 174 -0.28 -21.32 -4.60
C ALA A 174 -0.36 -20.81 -3.15
N SER A 175 -0.19 -19.50 -2.94
CA SER A 175 -0.25 -18.90 -1.60
C SER A 175 -1.65 -18.99 -1.00
N ILE A 176 -2.70 -18.69 -1.78
CA ILE A 176 -4.10 -18.87 -1.34
C ILE A 176 -4.38 -20.34 -1.01
N SER A 177 -4.01 -21.25 -1.91
CA SER A 177 -4.29 -22.68 -1.74
C SER A 177 -3.58 -23.26 -0.52
N LEU A 178 -2.31 -22.91 -0.33
CA LEU A 178 -1.52 -23.38 0.80
C LEU A 178 -1.99 -22.74 2.12
N MET A 179 -2.38 -21.47 2.12
CA MET A 179 -2.97 -20.83 3.31
C MET A 179 -4.27 -21.53 3.72
N LEU A 180 -5.19 -21.77 2.78
CA LEU A 180 -6.44 -22.49 3.04
C LEU A 180 -6.17 -23.93 3.50
N LEU A 181 -5.15 -24.59 2.96
CA LEU A 181 -4.74 -25.93 3.39
C LEU A 181 -4.18 -25.92 4.81
N LEU A 182 -3.37 -24.93 5.19
CA LEU A 182 -2.85 -24.77 6.55
C LEU A 182 -3.99 -24.55 7.54
N ILE A 183 -4.93 -23.65 7.24
CA ILE A 183 -6.12 -23.42 8.06
C ILE A 183 -6.92 -24.73 8.23
N ARG A 184 -7.17 -25.43 7.11
CA ARG A 184 -7.88 -26.72 7.15
C ARG A 184 -7.13 -27.79 7.96
N ARG A 185 -5.80 -27.84 7.89
CA ARG A 185 -4.99 -28.81 8.64
C ARG A 185 -4.95 -28.49 10.13
N ALA A 186 -4.93 -27.21 10.48
CA ALA A 186 -4.81 -26.75 11.86
C ALA A 186 -6.08 -26.99 12.69
N GLY A 187 -7.26 -26.79 12.11
CA GLY A 187 -8.54 -26.90 12.85
C GLY A 187 -9.72 -27.45 12.04
N GLY A 188 -9.46 -28.14 10.92
CA GLY A 188 -10.51 -28.66 10.04
C GLY A 188 -11.25 -27.58 9.27
N SER A 189 -12.41 -27.92 8.69
CA SER A 189 -13.30 -26.94 8.05
C SER A 189 -14.03 -26.05 9.05
N GLY A 190 -14.11 -26.46 10.33
CA GLY A 190 -14.70 -25.65 11.40
C GLY A 190 -13.93 -24.35 11.63
N LEU A 191 -12.60 -24.38 11.49
CA LEU A 191 -11.77 -23.18 11.66
C LEU A 191 -12.02 -22.10 10.60
N LEU A 192 -12.59 -22.44 9.44
CA LEU A 192 -13.01 -21.44 8.45
C LEU A 192 -14.21 -20.60 8.92
N PHE A 193 -14.91 -21.05 9.95
CA PHE A 193 -16.02 -20.37 10.62
C PHE A 193 -15.75 -20.12 12.11
N GLY A 194 -14.52 -20.41 12.55
CA GLY A 194 -14.09 -20.29 13.95
C GLY A 194 -13.69 -18.87 14.32
N SER A 195 -13.25 -18.70 15.57
CA SER A 195 -12.78 -17.41 16.04
C SER A 195 -11.39 -17.09 15.50
N TYR A 196 -11.04 -15.80 15.44
CA TYR A 196 -9.68 -15.38 15.12
C TYR A 196 -8.64 -15.86 16.14
N GLU A 197 -9.06 -16.06 17.39
CA GLU A 197 -8.18 -16.58 18.43
C GLU A 197 -7.77 -18.02 18.14
N ASP A 198 -8.71 -18.85 17.67
CA ASP A 198 -8.41 -20.21 17.20
C ASP A 198 -7.46 -20.20 16.00
N LEU A 199 -7.67 -19.28 15.07
CA LEU A 199 -6.81 -19.12 13.90
C LEU A 199 -5.38 -18.74 14.31
N ILE A 200 -5.22 -17.81 15.25
CA ILE A 200 -3.91 -17.43 15.79
C ILE A 200 -3.27 -18.63 16.49
N ALA A 201 -4.02 -19.30 17.37
CA ALA A 201 -3.51 -20.35 18.22
C ALA A 201 -3.07 -21.58 17.43
N LEU A 202 -3.79 -21.91 16.34
CA LEU A 202 -3.59 -23.15 15.61
C LEU A 202 -2.85 -22.95 14.28
N ALA A 203 -3.21 -21.95 13.47
CA ALA A 203 -2.68 -21.81 12.11
C ALA A 203 -1.49 -20.84 12.00
N TYR A 204 -1.53 -19.71 12.72
CA TYR A 204 -0.48 -18.67 12.62
C TYR A 204 0.83 -19.02 13.34
N ARG A 205 0.88 -20.15 14.04
CA ARG A 205 2.14 -20.69 14.58
C ARG A 205 3.03 -21.29 13.49
N ASP A 206 2.48 -21.57 12.31
CA ASP A 206 3.27 -22.16 11.23
C ASP A 206 4.27 -21.14 10.65
N PRO A 207 5.57 -21.46 10.57
CA PRO A 207 6.61 -20.56 10.08
C PRO A 207 6.44 -20.18 8.60
N LEU A 208 5.56 -20.85 7.85
CA LEU A 208 5.24 -20.53 6.45
C LEU A 208 4.30 -19.33 6.31
N VAL A 209 3.48 -19.00 7.31
CA VAL A 209 2.45 -17.95 7.20
C VAL A 209 3.00 -16.59 6.74
N PRO A 210 4.12 -16.06 7.29
CA PRO A 210 4.69 -14.80 6.80
C PRO A 210 5.13 -14.84 5.33
N TYR A 211 5.54 -16.01 4.83
CA TYR A 211 5.92 -16.17 3.42
C TYR A 211 4.70 -16.30 2.51
N LEU A 212 3.60 -16.86 3.02
CA LEU A 212 2.33 -16.91 2.31
C LEU A 212 1.70 -15.52 2.20
N ASP A 213 1.70 -14.73 3.27
CA ASP A 213 1.27 -13.33 3.26
C ASP A 213 2.08 -12.51 2.25
N PHE A 214 3.42 -12.70 2.23
CA PHE A 214 4.27 -12.13 1.20
C PHE A 214 3.88 -12.61 -0.20
N GLY A 215 3.67 -13.91 -0.40
CA GLY A 215 3.29 -14.49 -1.68
C GLY A 215 1.96 -13.96 -2.22
N LEU A 216 0.98 -13.68 -1.34
CA LEU A 216 -0.29 -13.03 -1.69
C LEU A 216 -0.05 -11.62 -2.24
N GLY A 217 0.72 -10.80 -1.53
CA GLY A 217 1.03 -9.44 -1.96
C GLY A 217 1.89 -9.37 -3.21
N PHE A 218 2.98 -10.15 -3.21
CA PHE A 218 3.93 -10.22 -4.32
C PHE A 218 3.29 -10.77 -5.58
N GLY A 219 2.55 -11.89 -5.48
CA GLY A 219 1.84 -12.49 -6.61
C GLY A 219 0.79 -11.56 -7.21
N LEU A 220 -0.04 -10.93 -6.37
CA LEU A 220 -1.05 -9.97 -6.82
C LEU A 220 -0.42 -8.73 -7.46
N MET A 221 0.68 -8.22 -6.91
CA MET A 221 1.39 -7.07 -7.47
C MET A 221 2.02 -7.41 -8.83
N LEU A 222 2.75 -8.52 -8.96
CA LEU A 222 3.31 -8.96 -10.25
C LEU A 222 2.24 -9.19 -11.32
N LEU A 223 1.15 -9.84 -10.92
CA LEU A 223 -0.01 -10.04 -11.78
C LEU A 223 -0.58 -8.68 -12.27
N THR A 224 -0.64 -7.70 -11.37
CA THR A 224 -1.12 -6.35 -11.69
C THR A 224 -0.19 -5.66 -12.68
N VAL A 225 1.14 -5.68 -12.46
CA VAL A 225 2.19 -5.06 -13.29
C VAL A 225 2.12 -5.55 -14.75
N ASP A 226 2.07 -6.87 -14.95
CA ASP A 226 2.41 -7.45 -16.25
C ASP A 226 1.40 -8.48 -16.78
N GLY A 227 0.42 -8.90 -15.99
CA GLY A 227 -0.56 -9.92 -16.40
C GLY A 227 -1.47 -9.49 -17.54
N GLY A 228 -1.84 -10.40 -18.44
CA GLY A 228 -2.87 -10.16 -19.46
C GLY A 228 -4.25 -9.83 -18.85
N ARG A 229 -5.14 -9.18 -19.63
CA ARG A 229 -6.46 -8.74 -19.12
C ARG A 229 -7.29 -9.87 -18.51
N ARG A 230 -7.30 -11.06 -19.14
CA ARG A 230 -8.01 -12.24 -18.65
C ARG A 230 -7.38 -12.78 -17.37
N LEU A 231 -6.06 -12.94 -17.35
CA LEU A 231 -5.32 -13.44 -16.20
C LEU A 231 -5.46 -12.53 -14.98
N ARG A 232 -5.35 -11.21 -15.15
CA ARG A 232 -5.59 -10.24 -14.06
C ARG A 232 -6.98 -10.37 -13.48
N ARG A 233 -8.02 -10.46 -14.33
CA ARG A 233 -9.40 -10.65 -13.88
C ARG A 233 -9.55 -11.95 -13.08
N ALA A 234 -8.97 -13.04 -13.57
CA ALA A 234 -9.00 -14.32 -12.87
C ALA A 234 -8.32 -14.23 -11.49
N GLY A 235 -7.12 -13.65 -11.40
CA GLY A 235 -6.43 -13.51 -10.12
C GLY A 235 -7.10 -12.53 -9.17
N TYR A 236 -7.70 -11.43 -9.66
CA TYR A 236 -8.48 -10.52 -8.81
C TYR A 236 -9.75 -11.20 -8.28
N LEU A 237 -10.44 -11.99 -9.12
CA LEU A 237 -11.59 -12.77 -8.67
C LEU A 237 -11.18 -13.80 -7.62
N MET A 238 -10.11 -14.55 -7.87
CA MET A 238 -9.58 -15.55 -6.94
C MET A 238 -9.16 -14.94 -5.60
N PHE A 239 -8.42 -13.81 -5.63
CA PHE A 239 -8.06 -13.08 -4.42
C PHE A 239 -9.28 -12.48 -3.72
N GLY A 240 -10.26 -11.98 -4.46
CA GLY A 240 -11.53 -11.48 -3.91
C GLY A 240 -12.31 -12.57 -3.18
N LEU A 241 -12.41 -13.78 -3.75
CA LEU A 241 -13.03 -14.93 -3.11
C LEU A 241 -12.28 -15.35 -1.84
N PHE A 242 -10.95 -15.34 -1.86
CA PHE A 242 -10.14 -15.56 -0.66
C PHE A 242 -10.38 -14.47 0.40
N ALA A 243 -10.43 -13.19 0.01
CA ALA A 243 -10.69 -12.08 0.92
C ALA A 243 -12.06 -12.17 1.60
N LEU A 244 -13.09 -12.68 0.92
CA LEU A 244 -14.40 -12.92 1.50
C LEU A 244 -14.37 -13.96 2.64
N ILE A 245 -13.42 -14.90 2.59
CA ILE A 245 -13.21 -15.90 3.66
C ILE A 245 -12.30 -15.33 4.75
N ALA A 246 -11.21 -14.67 4.36
CA ALA A 246 -10.16 -14.21 5.25
C ALA A 246 -10.57 -12.99 6.11
N LEU A 247 -11.45 -12.11 5.60
CA LEU A 247 -11.90 -10.92 6.33
C LEU A 247 -12.73 -11.25 7.59
N PRO A 248 -13.77 -12.11 7.53
CA PRO A 248 -14.49 -12.58 8.72
C PRO A 248 -13.56 -13.25 9.74
N LEU A 249 -12.54 -13.96 9.26
CA LEU A 249 -11.51 -14.58 10.11
C LEU A 249 -10.55 -13.57 10.74
N GLY A 250 -10.71 -12.25 10.53
CA GLY A 250 -9.84 -11.23 11.12
C GLY A 250 -8.50 -11.02 10.43
N MET A 251 -8.25 -11.66 9.27
CA MET A 251 -6.99 -11.56 8.52
C MET A 251 -6.88 -10.24 7.71
N ARG A 252 -7.22 -9.11 8.33
CA ARG A 252 -7.27 -7.79 7.66
C ARG A 252 -5.95 -7.38 7.03
N GLY A 253 -4.82 -7.64 7.70
CA GLY A 253 -3.48 -7.29 7.19
C GLY A 253 -3.13 -8.10 5.93
N THR A 254 -3.44 -9.40 5.94
CA THR A 254 -3.27 -10.32 4.82
C THR A 254 -4.05 -9.88 3.57
N ILE A 255 -5.13 -9.11 3.72
CA ILE A 255 -5.90 -8.57 2.58
C ILE A 255 -5.48 -7.15 2.22
N LEU A 256 -5.33 -6.27 3.22
CA LEU A 256 -5.07 -4.85 3.02
C LEU A 256 -3.71 -4.61 2.36
N PHE A 257 -2.64 -5.28 2.79
CA PHE A 257 -1.30 -5.03 2.24
C PHE A 257 -1.16 -5.46 0.77
N PRO A 258 -1.65 -6.65 0.33
CA PRO A 258 -1.68 -7.00 -1.09
C PRO A 258 -2.50 -6.02 -1.95
N VAL A 259 -3.67 -5.58 -1.46
CA VAL A 259 -4.52 -4.62 -2.19
C VAL A 259 -3.81 -3.27 -2.34
N ALA A 260 -3.17 -2.78 -1.28
CA ALA A 260 -2.39 -1.55 -1.31
C ALA A 260 -1.21 -1.64 -2.29
N ALA A 261 -0.46 -2.76 -2.29
CA ALA A 261 0.63 -2.99 -3.23
C ALA A 261 0.15 -3.05 -4.69
N ALA A 262 -0.95 -3.78 -4.95
CA ALA A 262 -1.56 -3.90 -6.27
C ALA A 262 -2.08 -2.54 -6.78
N ALA A 263 -2.62 -1.71 -5.90
CA ALA A 263 -3.06 -0.36 -6.22
C ALA A 263 -1.92 0.56 -6.67
N VAL A 264 -0.80 0.54 -5.95
CA VAL A 264 0.42 1.26 -6.33
C VAL A 264 0.90 0.76 -7.70
N ALA A 265 1.02 -0.55 -7.89
CA ALA A 265 1.44 -1.13 -9.18
C ALA A 265 0.52 -0.74 -10.34
N HIS A 266 -0.80 -0.75 -10.13
CA HIS A 266 -1.76 -0.35 -11.16
C HIS A 266 -1.58 1.12 -11.57
N MET A 267 -1.24 1.99 -10.61
CA MET A 267 -0.94 3.39 -10.87
C MET A 267 0.39 3.58 -11.61
N MET A 268 1.43 2.85 -11.21
CA MET A 268 2.74 2.89 -11.88
C MET A 268 2.62 2.56 -13.36
N ARG A 269 1.88 1.49 -13.69
CA ARG A 269 1.64 1.09 -15.09
C ARG A 269 0.96 2.18 -15.91
N ARG A 270 -0.11 2.79 -15.38
CA ARG A 270 -0.84 3.84 -16.09
C ARG A 270 0.02 5.06 -16.33
N SER A 271 0.89 5.39 -15.38
CA SER A 271 1.77 6.56 -15.47
C SER A 271 2.86 6.40 -16.54
N GLY A 272 3.21 5.16 -16.92
CA GLY A 272 4.19 4.88 -17.98
C GLY A 272 3.66 5.03 -19.40
N ASP A 273 2.35 4.87 -19.61
CA ASP A 273 1.72 4.91 -20.94
C ASP A 273 1.21 6.32 -21.32
N VAL A 274 1.16 7.27 -20.38
CA VAL A 274 0.72 8.65 -20.65
C VAL A 274 1.90 9.45 -21.22
N PRO A 275 1.79 10.00 -22.45
CA PRO A 275 2.81 10.88 -23.01
C PRO A 275 3.09 12.04 -22.04
N SER A 276 4.35 12.25 -21.72
CA SER A 276 4.83 13.08 -20.61
C SER A 276 4.38 14.55 -20.62
N PHE A 277 3.71 15.04 -21.66
CA PHE A 277 3.19 16.41 -21.73
C PHE A 277 1.97 16.51 -22.67
N PRO A 278 0.75 16.68 -22.14
CA PRO A 278 -0.20 17.57 -22.77
C PRO A 278 0.32 19.01 -22.60
N PRO A 279 0.27 19.88 -23.63
CA PRO A 279 0.61 21.29 -23.49
C PRO A 279 -0.20 21.94 -22.35
N ALA A 280 0.41 22.91 -21.67
CA ALA A 280 -0.13 23.58 -20.48
C ALA A 280 -1.56 24.14 -20.63
N GLU A 281 -2.06 24.27 -21.86
CA GLU A 281 -3.42 24.69 -22.19
C GLU A 281 -4.50 23.63 -21.89
N ALA A 282 -4.14 22.35 -21.69
CA ALA A 282 -5.09 21.32 -21.27
C ALA A 282 -5.38 21.31 -19.75
N ALA A 283 -4.77 22.23 -18.98
CA ALA A 283 -4.95 22.38 -17.53
C ALA A 283 -6.41 22.69 -17.11
N GLY A 284 -7.29 23.05 -18.06
CA GLY A 284 -8.71 23.31 -17.81
C GLY A 284 -9.63 22.07 -17.80
N ARG A 285 -9.17 20.88 -18.24
CA ARG A 285 -10.04 19.68 -18.28
C ARG A 285 -9.83 18.77 -17.07
N GLY A 286 -10.44 19.19 -15.96
CA GLY A 286 -11.12 18.33 -14.98
C GLY A 286 -10.28 17.33 -14.16
N PRO A 287 -10.12 17.51 -12.84
CA PRO A 287 -9.42 16.56 -11.95
C PRO A 287 -10.10 15.18 -11.76
N SER A 288 -11.14 14.84 -12.52
CA SER A 288 -12.15 13.84 -12.14
C SER A 288 -11.72 12.36 -12.15
N ARG A 289 -10.79 11.94 -13.02
CA ARG A 289 -10.48 10.49 -13.15
C ARG A 289 -9.40 9.99 -12.19
N TRP A 290 -8.50 10.87 -11.76
CA TRP A 290 -7.42 10.54 -10.83
C TRP A 290 -7.88 10.61 -9.37
N THR A 291 -8.77 11.57 -9.07
CA THR A 291 -9.45 11.64 -7.77
C THR A 291 -10.33 10.42 -7.53
N GLY A 292 -11.03 9.90 -8.55
CA GLY A 292 -11.92 8.74 -8.40
C GLY A 292 -11.22 7.46 -7.93
N MET A 293 -10.00 7.16 -8.41
CA MET A 293 -9.29 5.94 -8.02
C MET A 293 -8.57 6.07 -6.68
N GLY A 294 -8.00 7.24 -6.39
CA GLY A 294 -7.47 7.56 -5.06
C GLY A 294 -8.58 7.58 -4.00
N ALA A 295 -9.74 8.12 -4.35
CA ALA A 295 -10.94 8.08 -3.51
C ALA A 295 -11.48 6.66 -3.34
N ALA A 296 -11.44 5.82 -4.38
CA ALA A 296 -11.86 4.42 -4.26
C ALA A 296 -10.94 3.60 -3.36
N LEU A 297 -9.64 3.89 -3.36
CA LEU A 297 -8.69 3.24 -2.45
C LEU A 297 -8.79 3.77 -1.03
N LEU A 298 -8.92 5.08 -0.86
CA LEU A 298 -9.21 5.67 0.44
C LEU A 298 -10.54 5.14 0.99
N ALA A 299 -11.57 5.06 0.14
CA ALA A 299 -12.85 4.45 0.47
C ALA A 299 -12.68 2.96 0.76
N GLY A 300 -11.79 2.24 0.07
CA GLY A 300 -11.46 0.85 0.38
C GLY A 300 -10.78 0.68 1.74
N VAL A 301 -9.85 1.57 2.10
CA VAL A 301 -9.20 1.59 3.42
C VAL A 301 -10.21 1.99 4.51
N VAL A 302 -11.07 2.96 4.24
CA VAL A 302 -12.16 3.38 5.14
C VAL A 302 -13.21 2.27 5.27
N LEU A 303 -13.54 1.57 4.19
CA LEU A 303 -14.46 0.43 4.19
C LEU A 303 -13.86 -0.74 4.97
N LEU A 304 -12.57 -1.01 4.81
CA LEU A 304 -11.83 -1.99 5.62
C LEU A 304 -11.68 -1.54 7.08
N SER A 305 -11.76 -0.25 7.38
CA SER A 305 -11.89 0.26 8.75
C SER A 305 -13.32 0.08 9.27
N ALA A 306 -14.33 0.18 8.39
CA ALA A 306 -15.73 -0.09 8.71
C ALA A 306 -16.04 -1.59 8.91
N VAL A 307 -15.12 -2.48 8.53
CA VAL A 307 -15.13 -3.92 8.88
C VAL A 307 -15.00 -4.15 10.39
N GLY A 308 -14.86 -3.12 11.22
CA GLY A 308 -15.08 -3.21 12.67
C GLY A 308 -16.40 -3.91 13.04
N ALA A 309 -17.43 -3.87 12.18
CA ALA A 309 -18.66 -4.64 12.37
C ALA A 309 -18.50 -6.17 12.22
N LEU A 310 -17.46 -6.65 11.51
CA LEU A 310 -17.10 -8.08 11.50
C LEU A 310 -16.37 -8.50 12.78
N ARG A 311 -16.01 -7.56 13.68
CA ARG A 311 -15.36 -7.88 14.96
C ARG A 311 -16.25 -8.77 15.82
N ASP A 312 -17.54 -8.45 15.92
CA ASP A 312 -18.47 -9.20 16.76
C ASP A 312 -18.68 -10.61 16.20
N ILE A 313 -18.78 -10.73 14.87
CA ILE A 313 -18.81 -12.00 14.12
C ILE A 313 -17.52 -12.81 14.34
N ARG A 314 -16.37 -12.14 14.46
CA ARG A 314 -15.06 -12.78 14.68
C ARG A 314 -14.94 -13.36 16.08
N GLN A 315 -15.51 -12.70 17.08
CA GLN A 315 -15.37 -13.08 18.48
C GLN A 315 -16.33 -14.22 18.86
N HIS A 316 -17.57 -14.17 18.39
CA HIS A 316 -18.60 -15.14 18.77
C HIS A 316 -18.90 -16.16 17.64
N GLY A 317 -18.29 -16.00 16.47
CA GLY A 317 -18.59 -16.80 15.29
C GLY A 317 -19.91 -16.41 14.62
N LEU A 318 -20.08 -16.81 13.36
CA LEU A 318 -21.30 -16.52 12.58
C LEU A 318 -22.57 -17.16 13.16
N ALA A 319 -22.44 -18.18 14.01
CA ALA A 319 -23.56 -18.93 14.55
C ALA A 319 -24.23 -18.26 15.76
N GLU A 320 -23.51 -17.40 16.50
CA GLU A 320 -23.98 -16.88 17.80
C GLU A 320 -24.34 -15.38 17.79
N VAL A 321 -23.99 -14.65 16.74
CA VAL A 321 -24.23 -13.19 16.68
C VAL A 321 -25.64 -12.85 16.23
N THR A 322 -26.41 -12.22 17.11
CA THR A 322 -27.68 -11.59 16.73
C THR A 322 -27.42 -10.23 16.06
N LEU A 323 -28.13 -9.93 14.95
CA LEU A 323 -27.94 -8.69 14.16
C LEU A 323 -28.08 -7.39 14.97
N SER A 324 -28.80 -7.42 16.09
CA SER A 324 -28.99 -6.28 16.99
C SER A 324 -27.77 -5.96 17.86
N GLN A 325 -26.82 -6.88 17.99
CA GLN A 325 -25.59 -6.68 18.77
C GLN A 325 -24.45 -6.11 17.94
N ILE A 326 -24.57 -6.08 16.60
CA ILE A 326 -23.51 -5.63 15.71
C ILE A 326 -23.40 -4.11 15.76
N GLY A 327 -22.40 -3.62 16.50
CA GLY A 327 -22.07 -2.20 16.58
C GLY A 327 -21.30 -1.74 15.33
N PHE A 328 -21.92 -0.90 14.49
CA PHE A 328 -21.23 -0.32 13.33
C PHE A 328 -20.50 0.98 13.72
N GLY A 329 -19.30 0.85 14.31
CA GLY A 329 -18.44 1.98 14.66
C GLY A 329 -17.19 2.06 13.78
N PRO A 330 -17.10 2.97 12.78
CA PRO A 330 -15.86 3.15 12.02
C PRO A 330 -14.69 3.61 12.90
N LEU A 331 -14.98 4.33 14.00
CA LEU A 331 -13.98 4.71 14.99
C LEU A 331 -13.42 3.51 15.77
N ASP A 332 -14.21 2.45 15.98
CA ASP A 332 -13.78 1.24 16.68
C ASP A 332 -12.82 0.43 15.81
N GLY A 333 -13.11 0.34 14.51
CA GLY A 333 -12.18 -0.26 13.56
C GLY A 333 -10.85 0.50 13.47
N LEU A 334 -10.90 1.84 13.49
CA LEU A 334 -9.68 2.67 13.59
C LEU A 334 -8.94 2.42 14.90
N ALA A 335 -9.63 2.39 16.03
CA ALA A 335 -9.02 2.10 17.34
C ALA A 335 -8.33 0.73 17.34
N GLU A 336 -8.99 -0.30 16.78
CA GLU A 336 -8.43 -1.64 16.66
C GLU A 336 -7.22 -1.69 15.73
N MET A 337 -7.22 -0.93 14.62
CA MET A 337 -6.03 -0.82 13.76
C MET A 337 -4.88 -0.16 14.53
N GLY A 338 -5.19 0.89 15.30
CA GLY A 338 -4.28 1.61 16.18
C GLY A 338 -3.69 0.78 17.32
N ALA A 339 -4.24 -0.40 17.63
CA ALA A 339 -3.69 -1.30 18.63
C ALA A 339 -2.27 -1.82 18.28
N SER A 340 -1.80 -1.62 17.05
CA SER A 340 -0.40 -1.90 16.66
C SER A 340 0.60 -0.93 17.30
N LEU A 341 0.11 0.08 18.05
CA LEU A 341 0.91 0.90 18.94
C LEU A 341 1.29 0.16 20.24
N ARG A 342 0.58 -0.91 20.62
CA ARG A 342 0.84 -1.66 21.86
C ARG A 342 2.29 -2.16 21.97
N PRO A 343 2.92 -2.76 20.94
CA PRO A 343 4.33 -3.13 21.01
C PRO A 343 5.27 -1.95 21.35
N VAL A 344 4.93 -0.73 20.93
CA VAL A 344 5.71 0.48 21.28
C VAL A 344 5.56 0.77 22.77
N ALA A 345 4.35 0.65 23.31
CA ALA A 345 4.10 0.80 24.74
C ALA A 345 4.86 -0.23 25.59
N GLU A 346 4.86 -1.49 25.16
CA GLU A 346 5.60 -2.57 25.83
C GLU A 346 7.12 -2.29 25.79
N ALA A 347 7.66 -1.93 24.62
CA ALA A 347 9.07 -1.59 24.48
C ALA A 347 9.47 -0.38 25.35
N VAL A 348 8.59 0.63 25.46
CA VAL A 348 8.77 1.78 26.36
C VAL A 348 8.73 1.35 27.83
N ALA A 349 7.77 0.52 28.21
CA ALA A 349 7.66 0.00 29.58
C ALA A 349 8.91 -0.79 29.99
N TRP A 350 9.43 -1.65 29.10
CA TRP A 350 10.64 -2.42 29.39
C TRP A 350 11.88 -1.54 29.51
N ARG A 351 12.09 -0.64 28.55
CA ARG A 351 13.26 0.23 28.47
C ARG A 351 13.27 1.30 29.56
N ASP A 352 12.16 1.99 29.74
CA ASP A 352 12.08 3.21 30.54
C ASP A 352 11.43 2.96 31.91
N GLY A 353 10.47 2.03 31.97
CA GLY A 353 9.81 1.66 33.22
C GLY A 353 10.61 0.66 34.05
N TYR A 354 11.08 -0.43 33.41
CA TYR A 354 11.85 -1.49 34.08
C TYR A 354 13.36 -1.32 33.98
N GLY A 355 13.84 -0.35 33.19
CA GLY A 355 15.28 -0.06 33.04
C GLY A 355 16.05 -1.14 32.28
N GLU A 356 15.39 -1.94 31.44
CA GLU A 356 16.08 -2.95 30.64
C GLU A 356 17.13 -2.30 29.72
N PRO A 357 18.32 -2.89 29.54
CA PRO A 357 19.34 -2.39 28.61
C PRO A 357 18.89 -2.56 27.16
N ALA A 358 19.55 -1.85 26.25
CA ALA A 358 19.13 -1.82 24.85
C ALA A 358 19.56 -3.13 24.21
N ALA A 359 18.70 -3.74 23.38
CA ALA A 359 19.02 -5.04 22.77
C ALA A 359 20.14 -4.96 21.72
N GLY A 360 20.63 -3.75 21.37
CA GLY A 360 21.87 -3.57 20.63
C GLY A 360 21.83 -4.08 19.18
N GLY A 361 20.64 -4.17 18.57
CA GLY A 361 20.48 -4.68 17.20
C GLY A 361 20.33 -6.19 17.11
N ARG A 362 20.26 -6.89 18.25
CA ARG A 362 20.10 -8.35 18.29
C ARG A 362 18.89 -8.84 17.52
N THR A 363 17.77 -8.10 17.54
CA THR A 363 16.57 -8.55 16.82
C THR A 363 16.62 -8.31 15.32
N TYR A 364 17.35 -7.29 14.86
CA TYR A 364 17.58 -7.03 13.43
C TYR A 364 18.50 -8.06 12.78
N THR A 365 19.42 -8.63 13.56
CA THR A 365 20.40 -9.62 13.08
C THR A 365 19.98 -11.06 13.36
N GLY A 366 19.02 -11.30 14.26
CA GLY A 366 18.61 -12.62 14.72
C GLY A 366 18.25 -13.59 13.60
N GLN A 367 17.41 -13.18 12.64
CA GLN A 367 17.05 -14.06 11.52
C GLN A 367 18.24 -14.42 10.63
N LEU A 368 19.11 -13.45 10.36
CA LEU A 368 20.28 -13.67 9.52
C LEU A 368 21.28 -14.58 10.24
N ALA A 369 21.52 -14.36 11.53
CA ALA A 369 22.32 -15.22 12.38
C ALA A 369 21.78 -16.65 12.37
N ARG A 370 20.47 -16.85 12.58
CA ARG A 370 19.82 -18.18 12.54
C ARG A 370 20.09 -18.94 11.24
N ILE A 371 20.07 -18.24 10.10
CA ILE A 371 20.29 -18.87 8.79
C ILE A 371 21.77 -19.21 8.62
N ILE A 372 22.67 -18.27 8.92
CA ILE A 372 24.10 -18.49 8.78
C ILE A 372 24.54 -19.61 9.73
N GLU A 373 24.26 -19.46 11.02
CA GLU A 373 24.61 -20.43 12.05
C GLU A 373 23.93 -21.77 11.79
N GLY A 374 22.60 -21.80 11.59
CA GLY A 374 21.85 -23.04 11.47
C GLY A 374 21.99 -23.78 10.15
N ARG A 375 21.96 -23.07 9.01
CA ARG A 375 21.96 -23.70 7.68
C ARG A 375 23.34 -23.75 7.05
N VAL A 376 24.20 -22.76 7.30
CA VAL A 376 25.53 -22.69 6.67
C VAL A 376 26.59 -23.34 7.56
N LEU A 377 26.57 -23.05 8.86
CA LEU A 377 27.56 -23.55 9.83
C LEU A 377 27.13 -24.82 10.56
N GLY A 378 25.85 -25.20 10.47
CA GLY A 378 25.30 -26.39 11.13
C GLY A 378 25.20 -26.27 12.66
N ILE A 379 25.28 -25.05 13.21
CA ILE A 379 25.14 -24.77 14.64
C ILE A 379 23.66 -24.92 15.01
N PRO A 380 23.30 -25.83 15.95
CA PRO A 380 21.92 -26.01 16.38
C PRO A 380 21.28 -24.69 16.80
N GLN A 381 20.13 -24.38 16.21
CA GLN A 381 19.38 -23.17 16.51
C GLN A 381 18.21 -23.51 17.44
N PRO A 382 17.88 -22.66 18.42
CA PRO A 382 16.67 -22.84 19.19
C PRO A 382 15.44 -22.82 18.25
N PRO A 383 14.33 -23.47 18.62
CA PRO A 383 13.04 -23.25 17.97
C PRO A 383 12.72 -21.75 17.89
N ALA A 384 12.07 -21.30 16.81
CA ALA A 384 11.79 -19.88 16.62
C ALA A 384 10.89 -19.33 17.75
N GLU A 385 10.12 -20.21 18.38
CA GLU A 385 9.16 -19.89 19.42
C GLU A 385 9.77 -19.47 20.75
N ILE A 386 11.05 -19.82 20.98
CA ILE A 386 11.79 -19.51 22.20
C ILE A 386 13.07 -18.73 21.92
N ASP A 387 13.29 -18.28 20.69
CA ASP A 387 14.47 -17.51 20.32
C ASP A 387 14.25 -16.02 20.62
N ASP A 388 14.91 -15.52 21.65
CA ASP A 388 14.86 -14.13 22.11
C ASP A 388 15.55 -13.14 21.15
N ARG A 389 16.22 -13.64 20.11
CA ARG A 389 16.73 -12.84 18.99
C ARG A 389 15.62 -12.50 18.00
N LEU A 390 14.40 -13.02 18.15
CA LEU A 390 13.26 -12.68 17.30
C LEU A 390 12.32 -11.76 18.07
N PHE A 391 12.14 -10.52 17.59
CA PHE A 391 11.35 -9.52 18.34
C PHE A 391 9.89 -9.95 18.54
N ASN A 392 9.27 -10.56 17.53
CA ASN A 392 7.93 -11.14 17.67
C ASN A 392 7.84 -12.20 18.77
N THR A 393 8.90 -12.98 18.98
CA THR A 393 8.93 -13.99 20.04
C THR A 393 9.00 -13.34 21.41
N VAL A 394 9.89 -12.36 21.59
CA VAL A 394 10.01 -11.59 22.85
C VAL A 394 8.69 -10.91 23.22
N ILE A 395 8.06 -10.26 22.25
CA ILE A 395 6.75 -9.63 22.41
C ILE A 395 5.67 -10.66 22.72
N ARG A 396 5.65 -11.79 22.02
CA ARG A 396 4.65 -12.83 22.23
C ARG A 396 4.71 -13.46 23.61
N GLU A 397 5.93 -13.76 24.07
CA GLU A 397 6.17 -14.38 25.37
C GLU A 397 5.76 -13.47 26.53
N ARG A 398 6.05 -12.16 26.41
CA ARG A 398 5.87 -11.20 27.51
C ARG A 398 4.51 -10.51 27.51
N SER A 399 3.94 -10.24 26.33
CA SER A 399 2.76 -9.39 26.18
C SER A 399 1.59 -10.09 25.49
N GLY A 400 1.73 -11.39 25.20
CA GLY A 400 0.72 -12.20 24.50
C GLY A 400 0.82 -12.08 22.98
N PRO A 401 -0.11 -12.71 22.20
CA PRO A 401 -0.01 -12.84 20.75
C PRO A 401 -0.31 -11.54 19.98
N ILE A 402 0.46 -10.50 20.25
CA ILE A 402 0.43 -9.21 19.56
C ILE A 402 1.51 -9.21 18.47
N GLY A 403 1.19 -8.63 17.32
CA GLY A 403 2.17 -8.50 16.23
C GLY A 403 3.29 -7.52 16.57
N GLY A 404 4.39 -7.55 15.82
CA GLY A 404 5.49 -6.60 15.98
C GLY A 404 5.17 -5.19 15.49
N SER A 405 6.12 -4.29 15.71
CA SER A 405 6.11 -2.92 15.16
C SER A 405 7.56 -2.50 14.87
N PRO A 406 7.84 -1.91 13.70
CA PRO A 406 9.18 -1.46 13.35
C PRO A 406 9.63 -0.30 14.23
N ILE A 407 8.69 0.49 14.77
CA ILE A 407 8.96 1.56 15.72
C ILE A 407 9.35 0.96 17.08
N ALA A 408 8.57 -0.03 17.56
CA ALA A 408 8.83 -0.69 18.82
C ALA A 408 10.18 -1.42 18.81
N GLU A 409 10.46 -2.16 17.73
CA GLU A 409 11.71 -2.90 17.58
C GLU A 409 12.92 -1.95 17.52
N ALA A 410 12.82 -0.85 16.77
CA ALA A 410 13.88 0.16 16.72
C ALA A 410 14.13 0.78 18.10
N TYR A 411 13.06 1.07 18.86
CA TYR A 411 13.15 1.62 20.21
C TYR A 411 13.76 0.61 21.19
N TYR A 412 13.34 -0.64 21.14
CA TYR A 412 13.86 -1.73 21.99
C TYR A 412 15.36 -1.94 21.79
N ASN A 413 15.85 -1.84 20.55
CA ASN A 413 17.26 -2.06 20.23
C ASN A 413 18.16 -0.86 20.50
N PHE A 414 17.66 0.37 20.32
CA PHE A 414 18.52 1.55 20.19
C PHE A 414 17.90 2.85 20.75
N GLY A 415 16.70 2.80 21.36
CA GLY A 415 15.96 3.96 21.82
C GLY A 415 15.51 4.91 20.68
N VAL A 416 15.28 6.18 21.01
CA VAL A 416 14.85 7.22 20.06
C VAL A 416 15.80 7.37 18.86
N PRO A 417 17.14 7.37 19.02
CA PRO A 417 18.05 7.47 17.87
C PRO A 417 17.86 6.35 16.84
N GLY A 418 17.61 5.12 17.28
CA GLY A 418 17.31 4.02 16.37
C GLY A 418 15.96 4.15 15.67
N VAL A 419 14.93 4.62 16.38
CA VAL A 419 13.64 4.95 15.77
C VAL A 419 13.84 5.95 14.63
N VAL A 420 14.62 7.01 14.84
CA VAL A 420 14.93 7.98 13.79
C VAL A 420 15.70 7.32 12.64
N ALA A 421 16.79 6.61 12.94
CA ALA A 421 17.67 6.04 11.92
C ALA A 421 16.97 4.97 11.05
N ILE A 422 16.31 3.99 11.67
CA ILE A 422 15.67 2.88 10.96
C ILE A 422 14.48 3.37 10.14
N LEU A 423 13.60 4.20 10.72
CA LEU A 423 12.43 4.69 10.00
C LEU A 423 12.84 5.67 8.89
N PHE A 424 13.89 6.47 9.10
CA PHE A 424 14.48 7.27 8.02
C PHE A 424 14.96 6.40 6.85
N VAL A 425 15.66 5.29 7.10
CA VAL A 425 16.11 4.37 6.04
C VAL A 425 14.92 3.75 5.32
N ILE A 426 13.89 3.28 6.04
CA ILE A 426 12.66 2.77 5.43
C ILE A 426 12.00 3.85 4.56
N GLY A 427 11.92 5.08 5.08
CA GLY A 427 11.43 6.22 4.34
C GLY A 427 12.22 6.50 3.06
N LEU A 428 13.55 6.45 3.14
CA LEU A 428 14.45 6.61 2.00
C LEU A 428 14.19 5.54 0.93
N LEU A 429 14.00 4.28 1.33
CA LEU A 429 13.64 3.20 0.42
C LEU A 429 12.31 3.49 -0.28
N CYS A 430 11.26 3.86 0.46
CA CYS A 430 9.96 4.23 -0.11
C CYS A 430 10.06 5.40 -1.09
N GLY A 431 10.82 6.44 -0.74
CA GLY A 431 11.04 7.59 -1.60
C GLY A 431 11.84 7.27 -2.86
N TRP A 432 12.77 6.32 -2.76
CA TRP A 432 13.57 5.83 -3.88
C TRP A 432 12.71 4.99 -4.85
N LEU A 433 11.82 4.13 -4.33
CA LEU A 433 10.86 3.37 -5.13
C LEU A 433 9.93 4.28 -5.97
N ASP A 434 9.57 5.47 -5.46
CA ASP A 434 8.78 6.45 -6.21
C ASP A 434 9.53 7.08 -7.40
N GLY A 435 10.87 7.13 -7.32
CA GLY A 435 11.74 7.74 -8.33
C GLY A 435 12.09 6.79 -9.48
N TRP A 436 11.95 5.48 -9.27
CA TRP A 436 12.38 4.47 -10.24
C TRP A 436 11.29 4.20 -11.28
N ARG A 437 11.61 4.44 -12.56
CA ARG A 437 10.65 4.31 -13.67
C ARG A 437 11.20 3.43 -14.79
N SER A 438 10.80 2.17 -14.78
CA SER A 438 10.96 1.19 -15.84
C SER A 438 10.08 -0.03 -15.54
N ARG A 439 9.64 -0.78 -16.55
CA ARG A 439 8.81 -1.98 -16.33
C ARG A 439 9.48 -3.03 -15.43
N TRP A 440 10.81 -3.14 -15.49
CA TRP A 440 11.58 -4.04 -14.64
C TRP A 440 11.67 -3.54 -13.21
N THR A 441 11.79 -2.22 -13.04
CA THR A 441 11.79 -1.63 -11.71
C THR A 441 10.41 -1.76 -11.08
N ASP A 442 9.32 -1.73 -11.84
CA ASP A 442 7.97 -1.95 -11.28
C ASP A 442 7.83 -3.37 -10.67
N ALA A 443 8.36 -4.39 -11.35
CA ALA A 443 8.42 -5.75 -10.82
C ALA A 443 9.39 -5.84 -9.62
N ALA A 444 10.58 -5.23 -9.71
CA ALA A 444 11.53 -5.19 -8.59
C ALA A 444 10.98 -4.42 -7.37
N CYS A 445 10.15 -3.40 -7.59
CA CYS A 445 9.47 -2.67 -6.54
C CYS A 445 8.57 -3.60 -5.72
N SER A 446 8.00 -4.66 -6.31
CA SER A 446 7.18 -5.62 -5.55
C SER A 446 7.96 -6.42 -4.52
N VAL A 447 9.25 -6.66 -4.77
CA VAL A 447 10.14 -7.36 -3.83
C VAL A 447 10.37 -6.54 -2.57
N LEU A 448 10.38 -5.22 -2.68
CA LEU A 448 10.65 -4.31 -1.55
C LEU A 448 9.36 -3.77 -0.94
N LEU A 449 8.41 -3.32 -1.77
CA LEU A 449 7.20 -2.67 -1.30
C LEU A 449 6.32 -3.61 -0.47
N VAL A 450 6.11 -4.85 -0.91
CA VAL A 450 5.23 -5.78 -0.19
C VAL A 450 5.76 -6.08 1.21
N PRO A 451 7.03 -6.49 1.41
CA PRO A 451 7.60 -6.68 2.74
C PRO A 451 7.56 -5.41 3.60
N LEU A 452 7.81 -4.23 3.00
CA LEU A 452 7.72 -2.96 3.74
C LEU A 452 6.29 -2.70 4.24
N LEU A 453 5.27 -2.92 3.41
CA LEU A 453 3.88 -2.75 3.83
C LEU A 453 3.48 -3.75 4.91
N ILE A 454 3.90 -5.02 4.80
CA ILE A 454 3.67 -6.04 5.84
C ILE A 454 4.38 -5.64 7.14
N GLY A 455 5.63 -5.16 7.03
CA GLY A 455 6.45 -4.71 8.15
C GLY A 455 5.88 -3.51 8.90
N VAL A 456 4.85 -2.83 8.41
CA VAL A 456 4.13 -1.80 9.19
C VAL A 456 3.49 -2.40 10.46
N ARG A 457 3.08 -3.66 10.43
CA ARG A 457 2.41 -4.37 11.54
C ARG A 457 3.13 -5.67 11.90
N ASN A 458 4.42 -5.75 11.60
CA ASN A 458 5.22 -6.94 11.87
C ASN A 458 6.63 -6.52 12.31
N ASP A 459 7.39 -7.47 12.82
CA ASP A 459 8.81 -7.27 13.08
C ASP A 459 9.63 -7.24 11.78
N PHE A 460 10.89 -6.81 11.90
CA PHE A 460 11.84 -6.78 10.80
C PHE A 460 12.31 -8.18 10.38
N THR A 461 12.19 -9.16 11.27
CA THR A 461 12.65 -10.56 11.11
C THR A 461 12.38 -11.17 9.72
N PRO A 462 11.15 -11.19 9.17
CA PRO A 462 10.88 -11.83 7.88
C PRO A 462 11.34 -11.00 6.68
N LEU A 463 11.57 -9.70 6.84
CA LEU A 463 11.77 -8.77 5.72
C LEU A 463 12.98 -9.13 4.85
N PRO A 464 14.21 -9.35 5.39
CA PRO A 464 15.36 -9.72 4.56
C PRO A 464 15.12 -10.99 3.75
N MET A 465 14.44 -11.97 4.35
CA MET A 465 14.18 -13.25 3.70
C MET A 465 13.09 -13.17 2.64
N GLN A 466 12.04 -12.39 2.88
CA GLN A 466 11.02 -12.11 1.86
C GLN A 466 11.64 -11.37 0.66
N VAL A 467 12.52 -10.40 0.90
CA VAL A 467 13.27 -9.69 -0.15
C VAL A 467 14.17 -10.65 -0.93
N LEU A 468 14.88 -11.54 -0.24
CA LEU A 468 15.74 -12.54 -0.89
C LEU A 468 14.92 -13.49 -1.77
N VAL A 469 13.84 -14.07 -1.22
CA VAL A 469 12.94 -14.98 -1.94
C VAL A 469 12.32 -14.29 -3.16
N GLY A 470 11.79 -13.08 -2.99
CA GLY A 470 11.22 -12.30 -4.11
C GLY A 470 12.26 -12.00 -5.19
N THR A 471 13.49 -11.67 -4.80
CA THR A 471 14.61 -11.45 -5.73
C THR A 471 14.94 -12.72 -6.50
N VAL A 472 15.07 -13.87 -5.82
CA VAL A 472 15.34 -15.17 -6.46
C VAL A 472 14.25 -15.52 -7.47
N VAL A 473 12.98 -15.35 -7.10
CA VAL A 473 11.85 -15.60 -8.01
C VAL A 473 11.95 -14.69 -9.24
N LEU A 474 12.15 -13.37 -9.07
CA LEU A 474 12.28 -12.46 -10.22
C LEU A 474 13.47 -12.79 -11.12
N VAL A 475 14.62 -13.13 -10.55
CA VAL A 475 15.81 -13.53 -11.32
C VAL A 475 15.54 -14.82 -12.09
N ALA A 476 14.90 -15.81 -11.47
CA ALA A 476 14.53 -17.07 -12.12
C ALA A 476 13.57 -16.84 -13.29
N VAL A 477 12.52 -16.02 -13.11
CA VAL A 477 11.59 -15.64 -14.18
C VAL A 477 12.33 -14.95 -15.33
N ARG A 478 13.27 -14.07 -15.01
CA ARG A 478 14.09 -13.37 -16.01
C ARG A 478 14.99 -14.34 -16.77
N ALA A 479 15.66 -15.24 -16.07
CA ALA A 479 16.56 -16.23 -16.65
C ALA A 479 15.78 -17.18 -17.57
N ALA A 480 14.63 -17.69 -17.11
CA ALA A 480 13.74 -18.54 -17.91
C ALA A 480 13.23 -17.81 -19.17
N GLY A 481 12.79 -16.56 -19.01
CA GLY A 481 12.35 -15.75 -20.14
C GLY A 481 13.49 -15.44 -21.13
N HIS A 482 14.72 -15.31 -20.67
CA HIS A 482 15.90 -15.15 -21.53
C HIS A 482 16.24 -16.44 -22.28
N TRP A 483 16.28 -17.56 -21.56
CA TRP A 483 16.58 -18.87 -22.13
C TRP A 483 15.55 -19.31 -23.18
N TRP A 484 14.25 -19.13 -22.89
CA TRP A 484 13.17 -19.42 -23.83
C TRP A 484 13.31 -18.69 -25.17
N ARG A 485 13.73 -17.40 -25.13
CA ARG A 485 13.98 -16.61 -26.34
C ARG A 485 15.15 -17.14 -27.15
N LYS A 486 16.23 -17.53 -26.48
CA LYS A 486 17.41 -18.10 -27.14
C LYS A 486 17.13 -19.47 -27.75
N ALA A 487 16.28 -20.27 -27.10
CA ALA A 487 15.90 -21.61 -27.55
C ALA A 487 14.85 -21.63 -28.67
N SER A 488 14.11 -20.53 -28.89
CA SER A 488 13.09 -20.42 -29.94
C SER A 488 13.43 -19.42 -31.06
N PRO A 489 14.63 -19.47 -31.69
CA PRO A 489 15.07 -18.43 -32.63
C PRO A 489 14.25 -18.40 -33.93
N GLY A 490 13.67 -19.53 -34.36
CA GLY A 490 12.92 -19.62 -35.64
C GLY A 490 11.41 -19.40 -35.55
N ARG A 491 10.79 -19.36 -34.36
CA ARG A 491 9.31 -19.29 -34.27
C ARG A 491 8.75 -17.88 -34.46
N TRP A 492 9.61 -16.87 -34.51
CA TRP A 492 9.24 -15.46 -34.54
C TRP A 492 9.48 -14.80 -35.89
N SER A 493 10.38 -15.35 -36.71
CA SER A 493 10.60 -14.90 -38.09
C SER A 493 9.46 -15.29 -39.03
N ASP A 494 8.71 -16.34 -38.68
CA ASP A 494 7.77 -16.99 -39.60
C ASP A 494 6.30 -16.67 -39.30
N VAL A 495 6.00 -15.76 -38.37
CA VAL A 495 4.66 -15.18 -38.31
C VAL A 495 4.51 -14.41 -39.61
N PRO A 496 3.69 -14.88 -40.58
CA PRO A 496 3.55 -14.20 -41.85
C PRO A 496 3.17 -12.78 -41.47
N ARG A 497 3.97 -11.80 -41.91
CA ARG A 497 3.49 -10.41 -41.93
C ARG A 497 2.20 -10.52 -42.72
N VAL A 498 1.07 -10.50 -42.02
CA VAL A 498 -0.25 -10.35 -42.63
C VAL A 498 -0.03 -9.13 -43.48
N GLY A 499 0.07 -9.37 -44.79
CA GLY A 499 0.56 -8.36 -45.70
C GLY A 499 -0.24 -7.12 -45.37
N SER A 500 0.46 -6.01 -45.15
CA SER A 500 -0.08 -4.73 -45.55
C SER A 500 -0.36 -4.84 -47.05
N GLY A 501 -1.40 -5.60 -47.39
CA GLY A 501 -2.02 -5.59 -48.68
C GLY A 501 -2.35 -4.13 -48.85
N SER A 502 -1.61 -3.51 -49.76
CA SER A 502 -1.93 -2.23 -50.35
C SER A 502 -3.45 -2.18 -50.53
N LEU A 503 -4.14 -1.53 -49.58
CA LEU A 503 -5.53 -1.12 -49.71
C LEU A 503 -5.62 0.09 -50.65
N ASN A 504 -4.64 0.26 -51.55
CA ASN A 504 -4.53 1.38 -52.47
C ASN A 504 -5.00 1.04 -53.89
N ASP A 505 -5.46 -0.19 -54.17
CA ASP A 505 -5.89 -0.59 -55.53
C ASP A 505 -7.40 -0.85 -55.70
N SER A 506 -8.24 -0.29 -54.84
CA SER A 506 -9.68 -0.21 -55.16
C SER A 506 -10.25 1.14 -54.75
N ALA A 507 -10.16 2.08 -55.70
CA ALA A 507 -10.98 3.27 -55.72
C ALA A 507 -12.44 2.90 -55.43
N PRO A 508 -13.12 3.59 -54.51
CA PRO A 508 -14.54 3.38 -54.30
C PRO A 508 -15.30 3.71 -55.60
N PRO A 509 -16.27 2.90 -56.03
CA PRO A 509 -17.11 3.26 -57.16
C PRO A 509 -17.83 4.58 -56.84
N ALA A 510 -17.74 5.52 -57.78
CA ALA A 510 -18.39 6.81 -57.72
C ALA A 510 -19.86 6.62 -57.33
N ARG A 511 -20.26 7.16 -56.17
CA ARG A 511 -21.67 7.30 -55.82
C ARG A 511 -22.31 8.22 -56.87
N LEU A 512 -23.14 7.62 -57.70
CA LEU A 512 -24.09 8.34 -58.55
C LEU A 512 -24.91 9.30 -57.68
N ALA A 513 -24.81 10.58 -58.00
CA ALA A 513 -25.66 11.62 -57.44
C ALA A 513 -27.14 11.32 -57.79
N PRO A 514 -28.08 11.44 -56.85
CA PRO A 514 -29.50 11.40 -57.19
C PRO A 514 -29.84 12.64 -58.03
N GLN A 515 -30.22 12.41 -59.28
CA GLN A 515 -30.91 13.40 -60.11
C GLN A 515 -32.22 13.82 -59.42
N GLY A 516 -32.51 15.11 -59.53
CA GLY A 516 -33.48 15.82 -58.70
C GLY A 516 -34.94 15.45 -58.92
N LEU A 517 -35.73 15.81 -57.91
CA LEU A 517 -37.15 16.08 -58.03
C LEU A 517 -37.41 17.55 -57.69
N PRO A 518 -38.32 18.24 -58.40
CA PRO A 518 -38.55 19.66 -58.27
C PRO A 518 -39.35 19.98 -56.99
N GLY A 519 -38.93 21.02 -56.28
CA GLY A 519 -39.64 21.53 -55.12
C GLY A 519 -40.91 22.30 -55.49
N PRO A 520 -41.92 22.34 -54.60
CA PRO A 520 -42.95 23.36 -54.64
C PRO A 520 -42.51 24.60 -53.87
N GLN A 521 -42.84 25.73 -54.50
CA GLN A 521 -42.54 27.11 -54.13
C GLN A 521 -43.44 27.61 -52.98
N GLY A 522 -42.89 28.57 -52.22
CA GLY A 522 -43.62 29.65 -51.54
C GLY A 522 -44.24 29.29 -50.18
N LEU A 523 -44.34 30.16 -49.19
CA LEU A 523 -44.11 31.61 -49.07
C LEU A 523 -44.16 31.93 -47.54
N PRO A 524 -44.07 33.19 -47.05
CA PRO A 524 -43.17 33.54 -45.96
C PRO A 524 -43.87 34.00 -44.67
N GLY A 525 -43.09 34.07 -43.59
CA GLY A 525 -43.26 35.10 -42.57
C GLY A 525 -43.90 34.63 -41.25
N SER A 526 -43.15 34.83 -40.16
CA SER A 526 -43.57 35.48 -38.90
C SER A 526 -42.68 34.93 -37.77
N ARG A 527 -41.81 35.73 -37.15
CA ARG A 527 -42.04 36.79 -36.15
C ARG A 527 -42.39 36.21 -34.76
N ARG A 528 -41.46 36.46 -33.80
CA ARG A 528 -41.67 36.47 -32.32
C ARG A 528 -41.98 35.09 -31.70
N MET A 529 -41.69 34.78 -30.44
CA MET A 529 -41.50 35.61 -29.26
C MET A 529 -40.80 34.84 -28.14
N ARG A 530 -40.08 35.58 -27.28
CA ARG A 530 -39.80 35.20 -25.89
C ARG A 530 -41.11 34.92 -25.16
N GLY A 531 -41.11 33.98 -24.22
CA GLY A 531 -42.24 33.76 -23.32
C GLY A 531 -41.84 32.89 -22.14
N ALA A 532 -41.78 33.54 -20.97
CA ALA A 532 -41.51 32.96 -19.67
C ALA A 532 -42.75 32.30 -19.04
N GLN A 533 -42.55 31.80 -17.81
CA GLN A 533 -43.52 31.46 -16.76
C GLN A 533 -44.16 30.06 -16.82
N ARG A 534 -43.89 29.28 -15.77
CA ARG A 534 -44.87 29.12 -14.68
C ARG A 534 -44.22 28.61 -13.37
N THR A 535 -44.29 29.48 -12.37
CA THR A 535 -44.63 29.23 -10.95
C THR A 535 -45.83 28.28 -10.85
N SER A 536 -46.20 27.60 -9.78
CA SER A 536 -45.95 27.54 -8.33
C SER A 536 -46.47 26.13 -7.94
N THR A 537 -46.30 25.54 -6.75
CA THR A 537 -46.95 25.85 -5.46
C THR A 537 -46.78 24.57 -4.62
N GLY A 538 -46.53 24.64 -3.32
CA GLY A 538 -46.63 23.43 -2.47
C GLY A 538 -45.89 23.42 -1.14
N LEU A 539 -45.99 24.49 -0.35
CA LEU A 539 -45.72 24.47 1.09
C LEU A 539 -46.85 23.71 1.80
N ARG A 540 -46.54 22.66 2.57
CA ARG A 540 -47.27 22.33 3.81
C ARG A 540 -46.32 21.78 4.87
N SER A 541 -46.34 22.49 5.99
CA SER A 541 -45.79 22.18 7.31
C SER A 541 -46.53 21.03 7.99
N LEU A 542 -45.86 20.27 8.87
CA LEU A 542 -46.06 20.31 10.34
C LEU A 542 -45.42 19.10 11.06
N ALA A 543 -44.54 19.46 12.00
CA ALA A 543 -44.48 19.04 13.40
C ALA A 543 -44.48 17.54 13.83
N SER A 544 -43.42 17.24 14.59
CA SER A 544 -43.37 16.51 15.87
C SER A 544 -43.95 15.09 15.98
N ARG A 545 -43.06 14.13 16.20
CA ARG A 545 -42.95 13.37 17.46
C ARG A 545 -41.52 12.89 17.64
#